data_AF-A0AAN8XHD4-F1
#
_entry.id   AF-A0AAN8XHD4-F1
#
_cell.length_a   1.000
_cell.length_b   1.000
_cell.length_c   1.000
_cell.angle_alpha   90.00
_cell.angle_beta   90.00
_cell.angle_gamma   90.00
#
_symmetry.space_group_name_H-M   'P 1'
#
loop_
_entity.id
_entity.type
_entity.pdbx_description
1 polymer ?
#
loop_
_entity_poly.entity_id
_entity_poly.type
_entity_poly.pdbx_seq_one_letter_code
_entity_poly.pdbx_strand_id
1 'polypeptide(L)'
;CLVKKKIEETNIFYDTLEFSVANDGQINSSTDIVVSSYSDEELFCLQINSSHIVQKINQSIISAQKTTNTIKYWTTLRFGFCGNISLEDEHGRSWLAQRTYLQWPIKYIGITGGYLMKTCSQKTPTWEVNGTNEQHIPLFVNKKHLVLTLISPQTFNPIFNICGSQFKLGMSNGSLISGNSSGPLVAGRKQIFLEYVIPEEISLQVKDKDGNVIHEARCQEKPKIIFVKGNRKEKFFVVQHLKETGDEESTALHLISIYTITVLIGTLSVIILTITTQLFSLTVLRVSAFSPDISQII
;
A
#
# COMPACT_ATOMS: atom_id res chain seq x y z
N CYS A 1 -0.56 -1.46 3.19
CA CYS A 1 0.00 -0.11 3.02
C CYS A 1 1.44 -0.09 3.49
N LEU A 2 2.28 0.64 2.77
CA LEU A 2 3.66 0.86 3.20
C LEU A 2 3.72 2.21 3.90
N VAL A 3 4.29 2.26 5.10
CA VAL A 3 4.71 3.54 5.69
C VAL A 3 5.87 4.06 4.85
N LYS A 4 5.68 5.26 4.31
CA LYS A 4 6.62 5.92 3.41
C LYS A 4 6.99 7.29 3.98
N LYS A 5 8.11 7.82 3.53
CA LYS A 5 8.46 9.24 3.73
C LYS A 5 7.73 10.15 2.73
N LYS A 6 7.17 9.56 1.68
CA LYS A 6 6.50 10.25 0.58
C LYS A 6 5.28 9.46 0.10
N ILE A 7 4.16 10.14 -0.10
CA ILE A 7 2.98 9.68 -0.83
C ILE A 7 2.91 10.53 -2.09
N GLU A 8 2.78 9.91 -3.25
CA GLU A 8 2.70 10.58 -4.54
C GLU A 8 1.55 9.98 -5.34
N GLU A 9 0.69 10.84 -5.87
CA GLU A 9 -0.49 10.45 -6.62
C GLU A 9 -0.54 11.32 -7.87
N THR A 10 -0.74 10.68 -9.02
CA THR A 10 -0.89 11.32 -10.34
C THR A 10 -2.18 10.84 -10.97
N ASN A 11 -2.74 11.60 -11.92
CA ASN A 11 -4.00 11.25 -12.62
C ASN A 11 -5.14 10.99 -11.61
N ILE A 12 -5.44 12.02 -10.82
CA ILE A 12 -6.31 11.92 -9.65
C ILE A 12 -7.79 11.95 -10.09
N PHE A 13 -8.53 10.90 -9.76
CA PHE A 13 -9.97 10.74 -10.04
C PHE A 13 -10.85 10.78 -8.79
N TYR A 14 -10.33 11.30 -7.68
CA TYR A 14 -10.99 11.34 -6.38
C TYR A 14 -10.82 12.72 -5.75
N ASP A 15 -11.75 13.13 -4.88
CA ASP A 15 -11.81 14.50 -4.34
C ASP A 15 -11.05 14.70 -3.02
N THR A 16 -10.70 13.58 -2.36
CA THR A 16 -10.08 13.56 -1.03
C THR A 16 -9.02 12.49 -0.92
N LEU A 17 -7.91 12.81 -0.23
CA LEU A 17 -6.85 11.88 0.13
C LEU A 17 -6.77 11.74 1.64
N GLU A 18 -7.01 10.54 2.15
CA GLU A 18 -6.82 10.23 3.56
C GLU A 18 -5.44 9.62 3.84
N PHE A 19 -4.78 10.13 4.87
CA PHE A 19 -3.47 9.66 5.31
C PHE A 19 -3.27 9.94 6.80
N SER A 20 -2.53 9.07 7.47
CA SER A 20 -2.07 9.29 8.84
C SER A 20 -0.65 9.84 8.86
N VAL A 21 -0.44 10.88 9.66
CA VAL A 21 0.87 11.47 9.95
C VAL A 21 1.26 11.11 11.37
N ALA A 22 2.51 10.67 11.56
CA ALA A 22 3.07 10.55 12.90
C ALA A 22 3.90 11.78 13.29
N ASN A 23 3.72 12.27 14.53
CA ASN A 23 4.68 13.16 15.17
C ASN A 23 5.74 12.32 15.86
N ASP A 24 6.98 12.43 15.40
CA ASP A 24 8.16 11.73 15.94
C ASP A 24 8.78 12.43 17.17
N GLY A 25 8.15 13.50 17.67
CA GLY A 25 8.65 14.28 18.80
C GLY A 25 9.86 15.14 18.46
N GLN A 26 10.31 15.17 17.21
CA GLN A 26 11.36 16.10 16.77
C GLN A 26 10.75 17.46 16.45
N ILE A 27 11.36 18.53 16.99
CA ILE A 27 10.88 19.92 16.89
C ILE A 27 10.75 20.38 15.42
N ASN A 28 11.44 19.72 14.49
CA ASN A 28 11.54 20.11 13.08
C ASN A 28 10.82 19.17 12.10
N SER A 29 10.04 18.17 12.56
CA SER A 29 9.27 17.35 11.62
C SER A 29 8.13 18.18 11.03
N SER A 30 8.23 18.43 9.72
CA SER A 30 7.20 19.08 8.91
C SER A 30 6.60 18.06 7.96
N THR A 31 5.29 18.18 7.74
CA THR A 31 4.58 17.49 6.68
C THR A 31 4.24 18.51 5.62
N ASP A 32 4.77 18.33 4.43
CA ASP A 32 4.49 19.16 3.27
C ASP A 32 3.50 18.42 2.37
N ILE A 33 2.35 19.03 2.10
CA ILE A 33 1.43 18.62 1.05
C ILE A 33 1.62 19.58 -0.12
N VAL A 34 1.91 19.04 -1.29
CA VAL A 34 2.12 19.77 -2.53
C VAL A 34 1.07 19.31 -3.52
N VAL A 35 0.42 20.25 -4.18
CA VAL A 35 -0.60 20.02 -5.20
C VAL A 35 -0.23 20.83 -6.43
N SER A 36 -0.21 20.19 -7.60
CA SER A 36 0.05 20.90 -8.86
C SER A 36 -1.05 20.69 -9.91
N SER A 37 -1.24 21.72 -10.73
CA SER A 37 -2.14 21.72 -11.87
C SER A 37 -1.58 20.95 -13.08
N TYR A 38 -2.38 20.74 -14.12
CA TYR A 38 -1.91 20.14 -15.38
C TYR A 38 -0.92 21.01 -16.16
N SER A 39 -0.98 22.33 -16.00
CA SER A 39 -0.04 23.25 -16.62
C SER A 39 1.31 23.31 -15.92
N ASP A 40 1.44 22.72 -14.72
CA ASP A 40 2.62 22.79 -13.83
C ASP A 40 3.02 24.24 -13.43
N GLU A 41 2.23 25.25 -13.82
CA GLU A 41 2.43 26.69 -13.53
C GLU A 41 1.82 27.11 -12.18
N GLU A 42 0.88 26.33 -11.65
CA GLU A 42 0.18 26.61 -10.41
C GLU A 42 0.44 25.52 -9.37
N LEU A 43 1.13 25.91 -8.30
CA LEU A 43 1.57 25.05 -7.22
C LEU A 43 0.96 25.53 -5.90
N PHE A 44 0.14 24.69 -5.28
CA PHE A 44 -0.30 24.90 -3.91
C PHE A 44 0.55 24.06 -2.95
N CYS A 45 1.03 24.67 -1.88
CA CYS A 45 1.77 23.99 -0.82
C CYS A 45 1.13 24.25 0.55
N LEU A 46 0.90 23.19 1.30
CA LEU A 46 0.50 23.23 2.70
C LEU A 46 1.61 22.63 3.54
N GLN A 47 2.25 23.47 4.36
CA GLN A 47 3.30 23.04 5.28
C GLN A 47 2.71 22.98 6.68
N ILE A 48 2.73 21.78 7.27
CA ILE A 48 2.22 21.51 8.61
C ILE A 48 3.42 21.19 9.49
N ASN A 49 3.68 22.02 10.50
CA ASN A 49 4.66 21.71 11.53
C ASN A 49 3.99 21.67 12.91
N SER A 50 4.76 21.38 13.95
CA SER A 50 4.26 21.26 15.32
C SER A 50 3.53 22.51 15.84
N SER A 51 3.83 23.69 15.31
CA SER A 51 3.43 24.99 15.85
C SER A 51 2.61 25.85 14.89
N HIS A 52 2.71 25.60 13.59
CA HIS A 52 2.14 26.42 12.53
C HIS A 52 1.71 25.59 11.32
N ILE A 53 0.71 26.11 10.62
CA ILE A 53 0.31 25.67 9.30
C ILE A 53 0.46 26.86 8.35
N VAL A 54 1.20 26.65 7.26
CA VAL A 54 1.47 27.68 6.25
C VAL A 54 0.94 27.21 4.91
N GLN A 55 0.14 28.06 4.27
CA GLN A 55 -0.41 27.88 2.93
C GLN A 55 0.35 28.79 1.96
N LYS A 56 0.75 28.23 0.82
CA LYS A 56 1.44 28.96 -0.26
C LYS A 56 0.81 28.63 -1.61
N ILE A 57 0.71 29.63 -2.48
CA ILE A 57 0.45 29.46 -3.92
C ILE A 57 1.62 30.09 -4.66
N ASN A 58 2.28 29.35 -5.55
CA ASN A 58 3.42 29.83 -6.34
C ASN A 58 4.46 30.55 -5.46
N GLN A 59 4.80 29.93 -4.33
CA GLN A 59 5.72 30.41 -3.30
C GLN A 59 5.24 31.61 -2.45
N SER A 60 4.17 32.29 -2.85
CA SER A 60 3.58 33.38 -2.07
C SER A 60 2.75 32.83 -0.90
N ILE A 61 3.05 33.30 0.32
CA ILE A 61 2.29 32.93 1.53
C ILE A 61 0.93 33.60 1.47
N ILE A 62 -0.13 32.78 1.43
CA ILE A 62 -1.53 33.24 1.43
C ILE A 62 -2.15 33.15 2.82
N SER A 63 -1.68 32.22 3.66
CA SER A 63 -2.17 32.08 5.02
C SER A 63 -1.10 31.45 5.90
N ALA A 64 -0.94 31.96 7.12
CA ALA A 64 -0.10 31.37 8.14
C ALA A 64 -0.82 31.47 9.47
N GLN A 65 -0.95 30.34 10.16
CA GLN A 65 -1.70 30.24 11.41
C GLN A 65 -0.96 29.36 12.40
N LYS A 66 -1.16 29.62 13.69
CA LYS A 66 -0.72 28.69 14.74
C LYS A 66 -1.57 27.44 14.70
N THR A 67 -0.94 26.28 14.90
CA THR A 67 -1.67 25.03 15.09
C THR A 67 -2.43 25.10 16.41
N THR A 68 -3.76 25.04 16.35
CA THR A 68 -4.60 24.82 17.54
C THR A 68 -4.64 23.35 17.93
N ASN A 69 -4.34 22.47 16.97
CA ASN A 69 -4.28 21.03 17.13
C ASN A 69 -2.83 20.55 17.13
N THR A 70 -2.42 19.83 18.16
CA THR A 70 -1.10 19.18 18.21
C THR A 70 -1.21 17.78 17.62
N ILE A 71 -0.35 17.43 16.66
CA ILE A 71 -0.15 16.03 16.28
C ILE A 71 0.50 15.35 17.48
N LYS A 72 -0.26 14.60 18.29
CA LYS A 72 0.27 14.03 19.53
C LYS A 72 1.09 12.76 19.29
N TYR A 73 0.68 11.93 18.34
CA TYR A 73 1.31 10.64 18.03
C TYR A 73 1.10 10.22 16.59
N TRP A 74 -0.11 9.76 16.27
CA TRP A 74 -0.60 9.53 14.92
C TRP A 74 -1.90 10.28 14.79
N THR A 75 -2.04 11.04 13.71
CA THR A 75 -3.24 11.79 13.41
C THR A 75 -3.65 11.43 12.01
N THR A 76 -4.85 10.86 11.86
CA THR A 76 -5.45 10.66 10.55
C THR A 76 -5.97 11.99 10.06
N LEU A 77 -5.54 12.36 8.86
CA LEU A 77 -5.91 13.58 8.18
C LEU A 77 -6.59 13.23 6.87
N ARG A 78 -7.67 13.95 6.58
CA ARG A 78 -8.35 13.95 5.30
C ARG A 78 -8.06 15.26 4.60
N PHE A 79 -7.32 15.18 3.50
CA PHE A 79 -7.03 16.33 2.64
C PHE A 79 -8.03 16.36 1.49
N GLY A 80 -8.94 17.33 1.51
CA GLY A 80 -9.88 17.58 0.43
C GLY A 80 -9.36 18.67 -0.50
N PHE A 81 -9.59 18.51 -1.79
CA PHE A 81 -9.00 19.39 -2.80
C PHE A 81 -9.89 19.66 -4.02
N CYS A 82 -11.14 19.20 -4.00
CA CYS A 82 -12.13 19.51 -5.02
C CYS A 82 -12.85 20.83 -4.68
N GLY A 83 -12.64 21.87 -5.50
CA GLY A 83 -13.21 23.21 -5.31
C GLY A 83 -12.54 24.02 -4.19
N ASN A 84 -12.53 23.49 -2.97
CA ASN A 84 -11.84 24.09 -1.82
C ASN A 84 -10.85 23.13 -1.18
N ILE A 85 -9.69 23.66 -0.80
CA ILE A 85 -8.74 22.96 0.04
C ILE A 85 -9.31 22.85 1.46
N SER A 86 -9.34 21.63 1.97
CA SER A 86 -9.65 21.31 3.36
C SER A 86 -8.62 20.36 3.94
N LEU A 87 -8.39 20.46 5.24
CA LEU A 87 -7.62 19.49 6.00
C LEU A 87 -8.39 19.23 7.29
N GLU A 88 -8.85 18.00 7.49
CA GLU A 88 -9.67 17.62 8.64
C GLU A 88 -9.06 16.42 9.35
N ASP A 89 -9.28 16.29 10.66
CA ASP A 89 -8.93 15.08 11.40
C ASP A 89 -10.03 14.01 11.37
N GLU A 90 -9.76 12.85 11.97
CA GLU A 90 -10.70 11.74 12.16
C GLU A 90 -12.00 12.08 12.90
N HIS A 91 -12.07 13.24 13.56
CA HIS A 91 -13.29 13.74 14.21
C HIS A 91 -14.00 14.82 13.39
N GLY A 92 -13.55 15.08 12.15
CA GLY A 92 -14.10 16.10 11.27
C GLY A 92 -13.73 17.53 11.67
N ARG A 93 -12.74 17.73 12.55
CA ARG A 93 -12.30 19.08 12.94
C ARG A 93 -11.36 19.62 11.88
N SER A 94 -11.66 20.82 11.38
CA SER A 94 -10.79 21.50 10.41
C SER A 94 -9.48 21.95 11.07
N TRP A 95 -8.39 21.74 10.36
CA TRP A 95 -7.05 22.22 10.67
C TRP A 95 -6.74 23.54 9.95
N LEU A 96 -7.55 23.93 8.95
CA LEU A 96 -7.41 25.19 8.23
C LEU A 96 -8.42 26.22 8.75
N ALA A 97 -7.98 27.43 9.12
CA ALA A 97 -8.89 28.51 9.51
C ALA A 97 -9.57 29.19 8.32
N GLN A 98 -8.92 29.17 7.15
CA GLN A 98 -9.43 29.81 5.94
C GLN A 98 -9.61 28.79 4.83
N ARG A 99 -10.70 28.95 4.08
CA ARG A 99 -10.95 28.17 2.86
C ARG A 99 -10.10 28.75 1.74
N THR A 100 -9.27 27.92 1.14
CA THR A 100 -8.52 28.28 -0.07
C THR A 100 -9.19 27.58 -1.25
N TYR A 101 -9.52 28.33 -2.30
CA TYR A 101 -10.14 27.77 -3.50
C TYR A 101 -9.07 27.53 -4.55
N LEU A 102 -9.09 26.35 -5.16
CA LEU A 102 -8.29 26.06 -6.34
C LEU A 102 -9.19 26.22 -7.56
N GLN A 103 -8.76 27.02 -8.53
CA GLN A 103 -9.53 27.27 -9.75
C GLN A 103 -9.16 26.32 -10.89
N TRP A 104 -8.26 25.36 -10.64
CA TRP A 104 -7.67 24.51 -11.65
C TRP A 104 -7.83 23.02 -11.32
N PRO A 105 -7.89 22.16 -12.36
CA PRO A 105 -7.88 20.72 -12.19
C PRO A 105 -6.51 20.25 -11.66
N ILE A 106 -6.55 19.34 -10.69
CA ILE A 106 -5.35 18.81 -10.03
C ILE A 106 -4.79 17.62 -10.82
N LYS A 107 -3.51 17.67 -11.15
CA LYS A 107 -2.77 16.59 -11.82
C LYS A 107 -2.04 15.70 -10.82
N TYR A 108 -1.50 16.31 -9.78
CA TYR A 108 -0.59 15.64 -8.85
C TYR A 108 -0.80 16.11 -7.41
N ILE A 109 -0.65 15.16 -6.49
CA ILE A 109 -0.55 15.40 -5.05
C ILE A 109 0.68 14.66 -4.52
N GLY A 110 1.54 15.39 -3.80
CA GLY A 110 2.68 14.86 -3.09
C GLY A 110 2.60 15.20 -1.62
N ILE A 111 2.64 14.21 -0.74
CA ILE A 111 2.77 14.40 0.70
C ILE A 111 4.15 13.91 1.11
N THR A 112 4.95 14.77 1.72
CA THR A 112 6.28 14.42 2.25
C THR A 112 6.30 14.67 3.75
N GLY A 113 6.87 13.74 4.52
CA GLY A 113 6.92 13.85 5.98
C GLY A 113 7.79 12.79 6.63
N GLY A 114 7.92 12.85 7.96
CA GLY A 114 8.72 11.89 8.73
C GLY A 114 8.19 10.46 8.61
N TYR A 115 6.92 10.26 8.96
CA TYR A 115 6.22 8.99 8.86
C TYR A 115 4.79 9.19 8.34
N LEU A 116 4.57 8.78 7.09
CA LEU A 116 3.27 8.86 6.44
C LEU A 116 2.71 7.46 6.17
N MET A 117 1.43 7.29 6.43
CA MET A 117 0.67 6.11 6.05
C MET A 117 -0.55 6.55 5.27
N LYS A 118 -0.65 6.23 3.98
CA LYS A 118 -1.91 6.38 3.25
C LYS A 118 -2.95 5.52 3.97
N THR A 119 -4.11 6.07 4.33
CA THR A 119 -5.16 5.28 4.98
C THR A 119 -5.47 4.14 4.04
N CYS A 120 -5.31 2.91 4.56
CA CYS A 120 -5.46 1.75 3.71
C CYS A 120 -6.87 1.71 3.15
N SER A 121 -7.02 1.20 1.92
CA SER A 121 -8.33 0.66 1.56
C SER A 121 -8.78 -0.26 2.71
N GLN A 122 -10.09 -0.38 2.93
CA GLN A 122 -10.69 -1.18 4.01
C GLN A 122 -10.18 -2.65 4.09
N LYS A 123 -9.31 -3.07 3.16
CA LYS A 123 -8.74 -4.40 2.99
C LYS A 123 -7.37 -4.65 3.66
N THR A 124 -6.58 -3.66 4.12
CA THR A 124 -5.29 -3.97 4.83
C THR A 124 -5.48 -3.96 6.35
N PRO A 125 -5.35 -5.11 7.04
CA PRO A 125 -5.53 -5.20 8.48
C PRO A 125 -4.44 -4.45 9.25
N THR A 126 -4.87 -3.56 10.15
CA THR A 126 -4.00 -2.70 10.98
C THR A 126 -4.59 -2.62 12.38
N TRP A 127 -3.74 -2.73 13.40
CA TRP A 127 -4.13 -2.65 14.81
C TRP A 127 -3.33 -1.58 15.53
N GLU A 128 -4.03 -0.74 16.29
CA GLU A 128 -3.42 0.17 17.25
C GLU A 128 -3.18 -0.56 18.57
N VAL A 129 -1.93 -0.66 18.99
CA VAL A 129 -1.56 -1.12 20.34
C VAL A 129 -1.39 0.10 21.23
N ASN A 130 -2.21 0.21 22.27
CA ASN A 130 -2.17 1.31 23.22
C ASN A 130 -1.99 0.79 24.65
N GLY A 131 -0.78 1.00 25.16
CA GLY A 131 -0.37 0.60 26.49
C GLY A 131 -0.40 -0.91 26.67
N THR A 132 -0.90 -1.34 27.82
CA THR A 132 -0.99 -2.74 28.21
C THR A 132 -2.22 -3.46 27.65
N ASN A 133 -3.07 -2.76 26.89
CA ASN A 133 -4.26 -3.36 26.28
C ASN A 133 -3.83 -4.31 25.17
N GLU A 134 -4.19 -5.57 25.32
CA GLU A 134 -3.82 -6.63 24.39
C GLU A 134 -4.63 -6.53 23.09
N GLN A 135 -3.91 -6.49 21.96
CA GLN A 135 -4.49 -6.53 20.62
C GLN A 135 -4.48 -7.95 20.08
N HIS A 136 -5.61 -8.36 19.52
CA HIS A 136 -5.81 -9.70 18.96
C HIS A 136 -5.64 -9.62 17.45
N ILE A 137 -4.51 -10.11 16.97
CA ILE A 137 -4.13 -10.01 15.56
C ILE A 137 -4.41 -11.36 14.89
N PRO A 138 -5.48 -11.50 14.09
CA PRO A 138 -5.71 -12.69 13.29
C PRO A 138 -4.54 -12.96 12.34
N LEU A 139 -4.10 -14.21 12.32
CA LEU A 139 -3.17 -14.75 11.34
C LEU A 139 -3.98 -15.37 10.21
N PHE A 140 -3.74 -14.92 8.98
CA PHE A 140 -4.35 -15.53 7.80
C PHE A 140 -3.67 -16.87 7.53
N VAL A 141 -4.28 -17.91 8.09
CA VAL A 141 -3.80 -19.29 8.20
C VAL A 141 -3.44 -19.93 6.85
N ASN A 142 -3.95 -19.40 5.73
CA ASN A 142 -3.68 -19.93 4.40
C ASN A 142 -2.29 -19.58 3.86
N LYS A 143 -1.52 -18.71 4.54
CA LYS A 143 -0.17 -18.33 4.14
C LYS A 143 0.87 -19.04 5.00
N LYS A 144 1.94 -19.54 4.36
CA LYS A 144 3.12 -20.10 5.05
C LYS A 144 3.97 -19.01 5.68
N HIS A 145 4.03 -17.85 5.03
CA HIS A 145 4.80 -16.68 5.45
C HIS A 145 3.88 -15.49 5.66
N LEU A 146 3.96 -14.85 6.82
CA LEU A 146 3.24 -13.63 7.15
C LEU A 146 4.25 -12.55 7.50
N VAL A 147 4.01 -11.33 7.03
CA VAL A 147 4.88 -10.19 7.36
C VAL A 147 4.08 -9.23 8.23
N LEU A 148 4.64 -8.91 9.39
CA LEU A 148 4.13 -7.86 10.26
C LEU A 148 5.10 -6.69 10.27
N THR A 149 4.57 -5.48 10.25
CA THR A 149 5.34 -4.26 10.44
C THR A 149 4.86 -3.54 11.68
N LEU A 150 5.77 -3.38 12.62
CA LEU A 150 5.62 -2.64 13.86
C LEU A 150 6.10 -1.22 13.65
N ILE A 151 5.30 -0.24 14.03
CA ILE A 151 5.59 1.17 13.74
C ILE A 151 5.27 2.02 14.95
N SER A 152 6.25 2.79 15.41
CA SER A 152 6.07 3.78 16.47
C SER A 152 6.88 5.04 16.19
N PRO A 153 6.35 6.24 16.48
CA PRO A 153 7.15 7.47 16.46
C PRO A 153 8.15 7.54 17.62
N GLN A 154 7.97 6.73 18.66
CA GLN A 154 8.78 6.72 19.87
C GLN A 154 9.45 5.35 20.06
N THR A 155 10.41 5.27 20.97
CA THR A 155 10.94 3.96 21.40
C THR A 155 9.84 3.12 22.05
N PHE A 156 9.83 1.82 21.80
CA PHE A 156 8.74 0.94 22.23
C PHE A 156 9.21 -0.50 22.41
N ASN A 157 8.46 -1.28 23.18
CA ASN A 157 8.80 -2.66 23.53
C ASN A 157 7.59 -3.57 23.35
N PRO A 158 7.32 -4.01 22.10
CA PRO A 158 6.19 -4.88 21.87
C PRO A 158 6.41 -6.22 22.54
N ILE A 159 5.40 -6.66 23.29
CA ILE A 159 5.32 -7.95 23.94
C ILE A 159 4.32 -8.78 23.14
N PHE A 160 4.82 -9.88 22.60
CA PHE A 160 4.01 -10.85 21.85
C PHE A 160 3.68 -12.03 22.75
N ASN A 161 2.49 -12.59 22.57
CA ASN A 161 2.13 -13.90 23.06
C ASN A 161 1.65 -14.76 21.89
N ILE A 162 2.35 -15.87 21.68
CA ILE A 162 2.15 -16.81 20.58
C ILE A 162 2.13 -18.20 21.19
N CYS A 163 1.03 -18.93 21.02
CA CYS A 163 0.90 -20.31 21.51
C CYS A 163 1.22 -20.46 23.02
N GLY A 164 0.92 -19.44 23.83
CA GLY A 164 1.21 -19.40 25.27
C GLY A 164 2.65 -18.98 25.60
N SER A 165 3.54 -18.89 24.61
CA SER A 165 4.89 -18.34 24.77
C SER A 165 4.84 -16.82 24.68
N GLN A 166 5.22 -16.14 25.76
CA GLN A 166 5.35 -14.69 25.79
C GLN A 166 6.82 -14.27 25.58
N PHE A 167 7.04 -13.33 24.66
CA PHE A 167 8.37 -12.75 24.46
C PHE A 167 8.29 -11.26 24.16
N LYS A 168 9.32 -10.55 24.64
CA LYS A 168 9.54 -9.14 24.34
C LYS A 168 10.44 -9.04 23.11
N LEU A 169 10.05 -8.20 22.15
CA LEU A 169 10.86 -7.89 20.99
C LEU A 169 11.65 -6.61 21.24
N GLY A 170 12.93 -6.60 20.89
CA GLY A 170 13.82 -5.48 21.13
C GLY A 170 15.05 -5.48 20.25
N MET A 171 16.00 -4.59 20.54
CA MET A 171 17.27 -4.47 19.81
C MET A 171 18.46 -4.87 20.69
N SER A 172 19.48 -5.47 20.08
CA SER A 172 20.82 -5.64 20.64
C SER A 172 21.86 -5.54 19.53
N ASN A 173 22.89 -4.71 19.71
CA ASN A 173 23.96 -4.49 18.73
C ASN A 173 23.45 -4.24 17.29
N GLY A 174 22.38 -3.43 17.16
CA GLY A 174 21.78 -3.11 15.86
C GLY A 174 20.92 -4.21 15.24
N SER A 175 20.81 -5.38 15.88
CA SER A 175 20.01 -6.52 15.42
C SER A 175 18.72 -6.66 16.20
N LEU A 176 17.69 -7.18 15.55
CA LEU A 176 16.41 -7.49 16.18
C LEU A 176 16.55 -8.78 16.98
N ILE A 177 16.12 -8.79 18.24
CA ILE A 177 16.20 -9.96 19.12
C ILE A 177 14.93 -10.12 19.95
N SER A 178 14.70 -11.32 20.48
CA SER A 178 13.68 -11.55 21.51
C SER A 178 14.31 -11.81 22.89
N GLY A 179 13.58 -11.44 23.95
CA GLY A 179 13.96 -11.76 25.33
C GLY A 179 13.91 -10.57 26.28
N ASN A 180 13.99 -10.86 27.58
CA ASN A 180 13.81 -9.85 28.63
C ASN A 180 14.98 -8.86 28.74
N SER A 181 16.18 -9.26 28.32
CA SER A 181 17.37 -8.42 28.26
C SER A 181 17.45 -7.52 27.02
N SER A 182 16.45 -7.60 26.12
CA SER A 182 16.43 -6.77 24.92
C SER A 182 16.15 -5.29 25.24
N GLY A 183 16.95 -4.42 24.64
CA GLY A 183 16.72 -2.97 24.65
C GLY A 183 15.49 -2.61 23.81
N PRO A 184 14.90 -1.42 23.99
CA PRO A 184 13.72 -1.02 23.24
C PRO A 184 13.97 -0.95 21.74
N LEU A 185 12.92 -1.18 20.96
CA LEU A 185 12.92 -0.85 19.54
C LEU A 185 13.04 0.66 19.39
N VAL A 186 13.99 1.10 18.57
CA VAL A 186 14.08 2.50 18.19
C VAL A 186 12.87 2.92 17.36
N ALA A 187 12.50 4.19 17.46
CA ALA A 187 11.46 4.81 16.66
C ALA A 187 11.57 4.47 15.17
N GLY A 188 10.42 4.46 14.51
CA GLY A 188 10.24 4.10 13.11
C GLY A 188 9.69 2.69 12.93
N ARG A 189 10.01 2.09 11.78
CA ARG A 189 9.47 0.80 11.35
C ARG A 189 10.39 -0.36 11.71
N LYS A 190 9.80 -1.48 12.12
CA LYS A 190 10.46 -2.78 12.32
C LYS A 190 9.62 -3.85 11.67
N GLN A 191 10.25 -4.69 10.86
CA GLN A 191 9.57 -5.80 10.19
C GLN A 191 9.94 -7.10 10.86
N ILE A 192 8.94 -7.95 11.05
CA ILE A 192 9.11 -9.33 11.47
C ILE A 192 8.37 -10.25 10.52
N PHE A 193 8.93 -11.44 10.34
CA PHE A 193 8.42 -12.46 9.45
C PHE A 193 7.97 -13.63 10.31
N LEU A 194 6.73 -14.04 10.18
CA LEU A 194 6.20 -15.22 10.85
C LEU A 194 6.17 -16.36 9.84
N GLU A 195 6.80 -17.48 10.18
CA GLU A 195 6.85 -18.66 9.34
C GLU A 195 6.44 -19.90 10.13
N TYR A 196 5.49 -20.66 9.57
CA TYR A 196 5.12 -21.95 10.11
C TYR A 196 6.13 -23.00 9.69
N VAL A 197 6.69 -23.69 10.67
CA VAL A 197 7.56 -24.85 10.47
C VAL A 197 6.77 -26.08 10.90
N ILE A 198 6.66 -27.05 9.99
CA ILE A 198 5.87 -28.27 10.17
C ILE A 198 6.76 -29.49 9.89
N PRO A 199 7.50 -29.97 10.90
CA PRO A 199 7.78 -31.40 11.03
C PRO A 199 7.41 -31.88 12.45
N GLU A 200 6.72 -33.02 12.58
CA GLU A 200 6.27 -33.72 13.82
C GLU A 200 5.53 -32.87 14.89
N GLU A 201 6.01 -31.67 15.24
CA GLU A 201 5.38 -30.62 16.05
C GLU A 201 5.21 -29.32 15.22
N ILE A 202 4.10 -28.60 15.39
CA ILE A 202 3.88 -27.31 14.70
C ILE A 202 4.61 -26.20 15.48
N SER A 203 5.53 -25.48 14.84
CA SER A 203 6.12 -24.26 15.44
C SER A 203 5.87 -23.01 14.59
N LEU A 204 5.76 -21.86 15.25
CA LEU A 204 5.74 -20.54 14.62
C LEU A 204 7.06 -19.84 14.92
N GLN A 205 7.88 -19.67 13.88
CA GLN A 205 9.12 -18.94 13.95
C GLN A 205 8.88 -17.46 13.67
N VAL A 206 9.48 -16.61 14.51
CA VAL A 206 9.58 -15.18 14.27
C VAL A 206 11.00 -14.92 13.77
N LYS A 207 11.09 -14.34 12.59
CA LYS A 207 12.35 -14.05 11.90
C LYS A 207 12.52 -12.55 11.69
N ASP A 208 13.77 -12.12 11.68
CA ASP A 208 14.15 -10.77 11.26
C ASP A 208 14.11 -10.63 9.72
N LYS A 209 14.49 -9.45 9.23
CA LYS A 209 14.56 -9.14 7.79
C LYS A 209 15.60 -9.96 7.01
N ASP A 210 16.60 -10.49 7.70
CA ASP A 210 17.71 -11.24 7.11
C ASP A 210 17.43 -12.77 7.17
N GLY A 211 16.28 -13.16 7.73
CA GLY A 211 15.82 -14.55 7.83
C GLY A 211 16.28 -15.27 9.09
N ASN A 212 16.95 -14.58 10.01
CA ASN A 212 17.40 -15.18 11.27
C ASN A 212 16.22 -15.40 12.21
N VAL A 213 16.14 -16.59 12.80
CA VAL A 213 15.13 -16.90 13.82
C VAL A 213 15.48 -16.15 15.10
N ILE A 214 14.61 -15.22 15.49
CA ILE A 214 14.76 -14.43 16.71
C ILE A 214 13.89 -14.96 17.85
N HIS A 215 12.84 -15.72 17.53
CA HIS A 215 12.01 -16.43 18.49
C HIS A 215 11.35 -17.65 17.81
N GLU A 216 11.08 -18.69 18.58
CA GLU A 216 10.31 -19.85 18.13
C GLU A 216 9.33 -20.27 19.22
N ALA A 217 8.06 -20.37 18.86
CA ALA A 217 7.01 -20.85 19.75
C ALA A 217 6.47 -22.19 19.24
N ARG A 218 6.47 -23.20 20.11
CA ARG A 218 5.82 -24.49 19.82
C ARG A 218 4.33 -24.37 20.04
N CYS A 219 3.56 -24.93 19.12
CA CYS A 219 2.12 -24.80 19.08
C CYS A 219 1.47 -26.19 18.97
N GLN A 220 0.39 -26.41 19.71
CA GLN A 220 -0.40 -27.66 19.58
C GLN A 220 -1.11 -27.74 18.23
N GLU A 221 -1.54 -26.59 17.71
CA GLU A 221 -2.18 -26.43 16.42
C GLU A 221 -1.68 -25.15 15.74
N LYS A 222 -1.98 -25.00 14.45
CA LYS A 222 -1.59 -23.79 13.71
C LYS A 222 -2.30 -22.55 14.30
N PRO A 223 -1.57 -21.60 14.94
CA PRO A 223 -2.21 -20.47 15.60
C PRO A 223 -2.96 -19.59 14.60
N LYS A 224 -4.20 -19.25 14.92
CA LYS A 224 -5.05 -18.35 14.12
C LYS A 224 -4.99 -16.90 14.58
N ILE A 225 -4.44 -16.66 15.78
CA ILE A 225 -4.38 -15.34 16.42
C ILE A 225 -3.04 -15.23 17.14
N ILE A 226 -2.43 -14.06 17.10
CA ILE A 226 -1.37 -13.66 18.02
C ILE A 226 -1.83 -12.49 18.85
N PHE A 227 -1.25 -12.37 20.03
CA PHE A 227 -1.57 -11.30 20.96
C PHE A 227 -0.38 -10.35 21.05
N VAL A 228 -0.65 -9.04 21.01
CA VAL A 228 0.39 -8.01 21.07
C VAL A 228 -0.03 -6.92 22.04
N LYS A 229 0.88 -6.54 22.94
CA LYS A 229 0.70 -5.39 23.84
C LYS A 229 2.01 -4.61 23.98
N GLY A 230 1.93 -3.39 24.50
CA GLY A 230 3.08 -2.58 24.89
C GLY A 230 3.20 -2.43 26.41
N ASN A 231 4.17 -1.63 26.83
CA ASN A 231 4.26 -1.17 28.22
C ASN A 231 3.26 -0.03 28.50
N ARG A 232 3.07 0.29 29.79
CA ARG A 232 2.27 1.45 30.21
C ARG A 232 2.77 2.71 29.48
N LYS A 233 1.87 3.35 28.70
CA LYS A 233 2.10 4.56 27.88
C LYS A 233 2.73 4.37 26.49
N GLU A 234 3.07 3.15 26.07
CA GLU A 234 3.54 2.92 24.70
C GLU A 234 2.36 2.91 23.72
N LYS A 235 2.51 3.53 22.55
CA LYS A 235 1.53 3.46 21.47
C LYS A 235 2.22 3.17 20.15
N PHE A 236 1.83 2.10 19.48
CA PHE A 236 2.41 1.69 18.20
C PHE A 236 1.37 0.95 17.35
N PHE A 237 1.65 0.82 16.06
CA PHE A 237 0.77 0.10 15.13
C PHE A 237 1.41 -1.21 14.70
N VAL A 238 0.56 -2.22 14.53
CA VAL A 238 0.90 -3.47 13.85
C VAL A 238 0.15 -3.51 12.54
N VAL A 239 0.90 -3.61 11.44
CA VAL A 239 0.35 -3.73 10.08
C VAL A 239 0.67 -5.13 9.58
N GLN A 240 -0.35 -5.88 9.19
CA GLN A 240 -0.16 -7.18 8.55
C GLN A 240 -0.21 -7.02 7.03
N HIS A 241 0.85 -7.46 6.35
CA HIS A 241 0.90 -7.42 4.90
C HIS A 241 0.15 -8.60 4.34
N LEU A 242 -1.03 -8.35 3.80
CA LEU A 242 -1.75 -9.28 2.94
C LEU A 242 -1.17 -9.23 1.53
N LYS A 243 0.15 -9.37 1.37
CA LYS A 243 0.67 -9.59 0.01
C LYS A 243 0.18 -10.97 -0.40
N GLU A 244 -0.71 -11.06 -1.39
CA GLU A 244 -0.73 -12.25 -2.23
C GLU A 244 0.73 -12.46 -2.62
N THR A 245 1.35 -13.53 -2.13
CA THR A 245 2.43 -14.13 -2.88
C THR A 245 1.79 -14.59 -4.18
N GLY A 246 1.53 -13.64 -5.09
CA GLY A 246 1.34 -13.98 -6.48
C GLY A 246 2.65 -14.60 -6.91
N ASP A 247 2.68 -15.90 -7.14
CA ASP A 247 2.45 -16.40 -8.49
C ASP A 247 2.68 -15.36 -9.60
N GLU A 248 3.83 -14.67 -9.60
CA GLU A 248 4.29 -13.96 -10.81
C GLU A 248 4.43 -14.95 -11.99
N GLU A 249 4.61 -16.24 -11.70
CA GLU A 249 4.52 -17.33 -12.68
C GLU A 249 3.10 -17.57 -13.23
N SER A 250 2.02 -17.41 -12.44
CA SER A 250 0.65 -17.70 -12.91
C SER A 250 0.13 -16.61 -13.84
N THR A 251 0.39 -15.34 -13.55
CA THR A 251 0.04 -14.23 -14.45
C THR A 251 0.84 -14.27 -15.74
N ALA A 252 2.12 -14.66 -15.68
CA ALA A 252 2.93 -14.86 -16.88
C ALA A 252 2.41 -16.04 -17.72
N LEU A 253 2.04 -17.16 -17.10
CA LEU A 253 1.42 -18.30 -17.80
C LEU A 253 0.07 -17.92 -18.43
N HIS A 254 -0.76 -17.12 -17.75
CA HIS A 254 -2.04 -16.68 -18.28
C HIS A 254 -1.85 -15.73 -19.48
N LEU A 255 -0.89 -14.81 -19.42
CA LEU A 255 -0.55 -13.93 -20.54
C LEU A 255 0.04 -14.70 -21.73
N ILE A 256 0.90 -15.70 -21.48
CA ILE A 256 1.43 -16.59 -22.52
C ILE A 256 0.31 -17.43 -23.15
N SER A 257 -0.64 -17.91 -22.34
CA SER A 257 -1.81 -18.67 -22.80
C SER A 257 -2.75 -17.80 -23.66
N ILE A 258 -3.03 -16.57 -23.25
CA ILE A 258 -3.85 -15.64 -24.03
C ILE A 258 -3.16 -15.26 -25.34
N TYR A 259 -1.85 -15.00 -25.30
CA TYR A 259 -1.07 -14.67 -26.50
C TYR A 259 -1.05 -15.85 -27.49
N THR A 260 -0.80 -17.07 -27.02
CA THR A 260 -0.79 -18.28 -27.86
C THR A 260 -2.16 -18.57 -28.48
N ILE A 261 -3.25 -18.42 -27.72
CA ILE A 261 -4.62 -18.57 -28.26
C ILE A 261 -4.90 -17.50 -29.32
N THR A 262 -4.52 -16.25 -29.08
CA THR A 262 -4.76 -15.14 -30.02
C THR A 262 -3.98 -15.34 -31.32
N VAL A 263 -2.73 -15.80 -31.24
CA VAL A 263 -1.92 -16.12 -32.44
C VAL A 263 -2.52 -17.29 -33.20
N LEU A 264 -3.00 -18.34 -32.52
CA LEU A 264 -3.64 -19.49 -33.18
C LEU A 264 -4.92 -19.11 -33.91
N ILE A 265 -5.75 -18.25 -33.33
CA ILE A 265 -6.98 -17.74 -33.96
C ILE A 265 -6.63 -16.89 -35.19
N GLY A 266 -5.60 -16.05 -35.07
CA GLY A 266 -5.10 -15.23 -36.17
C GLY A 266 -4.60 -16.08 -37.35
N THR A 267 -3.81 -17.12 -37.09
CA THR A 267 -3.29 -18.00 -38.14
C THR A 267 -4.39 -18.84 -38.79
N LEU A 268 -5.35 -19.38 -38.02
CA LEU A 268 -6.51 -20.06 -38.58
C LEU A 268 -7.32 -19.15 -39.50
N SER A 269 -7.52 -17.89 -39.10
CA SER A 269 -8.28 -16.93 -39.89
C SER A 269 -7.62 -16.64 -41.24
N VAL A 270 -6.30 -16.50 -41.28
CA VAL A 270 -5.54 -16.32 -42.53
C VAL A 270 -5.61 -17.57 -43.41
N ILE A 271 -5.50 -18.77 -42.84
CA ILE A 271 -5.61 -20.02 -43.59
C ILE A 271 -7.01 -20.15 -44.21
N ILE A 272 -8.07 -19.90 -43.43
CA ILE A 272 -9.45 -19.94 -43.91
C ILE A 272 -9.65 -18.94 -45.05
N LEU A 273 -9.16 -17.71 -44.90
CA LEU A 273 -9.25 -16.68 -45.95
C LEU A 273 -8.51 -17.10 -47.23
N THR A 274 -7.37 -17.77 -47.10
CA THR A 274 -6.57 -18.25 -48.24
C THR A 274 -7.29 -19.40 -48.96
N ILE A 275 -7.88 -20.33 -48.21
CA ILE A 275 -8.66 -21.44 -48.79
C ILE A 275 -9.91 -20.91 -49.49
N THR A 276 -10.64 -19.96 -48.89
CA THR A 276 -11.85 -19.39 -49.51
C THR A 276 -11.52 -18.59 -50.76
N THR A 277 -10.43 -17.83 -50.78
CA THR A 277 -9.98 -17.11 -51.99
C THR A 277 -9.50 -18.05 -53.10
N GLN A 278 -8.82 -19.15 -52.77
CA GLN A 278 -8.45 -20.18 -53.75
C GLN A 278 -9.68 -20.90 -54.31
N LEU A 279 -10.63 -21.31 -53.45
CA LEU A 279 -11.89 -21.92 -53.87
C LEU A 279 -12.70 -20.96 -54.75
N PHE A 280 -12.79 -19.68 -54.38
CA PHE A 280 -13.47 -18.67 -55.18
C PHE A 280 -12.80 -18.51 -56.55
N SER A 281 -11.47 -18.43 -56.60
CA SER A 281 -10.71 -18.33 -57.85
C SER A 281 -10.91 -19.56 -58.75
N LEU A 282 -10.91 -20.77 -58.18
CA LEU A 282 -11.22 -22.02 -58.88
C LEU A 282 -12.66 -22.06 -59.40
N THR A 283 -13.61 -21.52 -58.64
CA THR A 283 -15.02 -21.45 -59.05
C THR A 283 -15.21 -20.47 -60.20
N VAL A 284 -14.57 -19.29 -60.13
CA VAL A 284 -14.57 -18.30 -61.22
C VAL A 284 -13.89 -18.87 -62.48
N LEU A 285 -12.77 -19.57 -62.34
CA LEU A 285 -12.09 -20.26 -63.46
C LEU A 285 -12.94 -21.36 -64.09
N ARG A 286 -13.73 -22.11 -63.29
CA ARG A 286 -14.68 -23.09 -63.83
C ARG A 286 -15.84 -22.42 -64.57
N VAL A 287 -16.35 -21.30 -64.07
CA VAL A 287 -17.44 -20.56 -64.73
C VAL A 287 -16.96 -19.93 -66.04
N SER A 288 -15.73 -19.41 -66.10
CA SER A 288 -15.15 -18.89 -67.35
C SER A 288 -14.80 -19.98 -68.36
N ALA A 289 -14.40 -21.18 -67.90
CA ALA A 289 -14.21 -22.35 -68.77
C ALA A 289 -15.53 -22.96 -69.29
N PHE A 290 -16.66 -22.65 -68.65
CA PHE A 290 -18.00 -23.05 -69.07
C PHE A 290 -18.80 -21.94 -69.75
N SER A 291 -18.19 -20.78 -70.06
CA SER A 291 -18.80 -19.83 -70.98
C SER A 291 -18.82 -20.50 -72.36
N PRO A 292 -19.98 -20.91 -72.90
CA PRO A 292 -20.05 -21.32 -74.28
C PRO A 292 -19.67 -20.10 -75.12
N ASP A 293 -18.91 -20.31 -76.17
CA ASP A 293 -18.79 -19.35 -77.26
C ASP A 293 -20.21 -19.00 -77.75
N ILE A 294 -20.78 -17.91 -77.25
CA ILE A 294 -21.98 -17.26 -77.82
C ILE A 294 -21.57 -16.50 -79.10
N SER A 295 -20.72 -17.14 -79.90
CA SER A 295 -20.33 -16.76 -81.25
C SER A 295 -20.75 -17.85 -82.26
N GLN A 296 -21.40 -18.94 -81.79
CA GLN A 296 -21.96 -20.01 -82.64
C GLN A 296 -23.48 -20.22 -82.49
N ILE A 297 -24.21 -19.30 -81.86
CA ILE A 297 -25.68 -19.28 -81.93
C ILE A 297 -26.10 -17.91 -82.51
N ILE A 298 -26.06 -17.87 -83.84
CA ILE A 298 -26.85 -17.08 -84.82
C ILE A 298 -27.11 -15.61 -84.48
#